data_AF-A0A1V6I8P9-F1
#
_entry.id   AF-A0A1V6I8P9-F1
#
_cell.length_a   1.000
_cell.length_b   1.000
_cell.length_c   1.000
_cell.angle_alpha   90.00
_cell.angle_beta   90.00
_cell.angle_gamma   90.00
#
_symmetry.space_group_name_H-M   'P 1'
#
loop_
_entity.id
_entity.type
_entity.pdbx_description
1 polymer ?
#
loop_
_entity_poly.entity_id
_entity_poly.type
_entity_poly.pdbx_seq_one_letter_code
_entity_poly.pdbx_strand_id
1 'polypeptide(L)'
;METKENLQIVKKLFEFSIQMINLYEYLIEQNKKPIAVRLLSSTLNATCAYQNRIVADNKKDEKEYEQKTNNNLKNIIYWLEQCHKSGYLHEEELLAEAYKLQQLCSINGT
;
A
#
# COMPACT_ATOMS: atom_id res chain seq x y z
N MET A 1 9.87 -21.89 -0.80
CA MET A 1 8.81 -21.51 -1.76
C MET A 1 8.29 -20.12 -1.42
N GLU A 2 7.91 -19.92 -0.15
CA GLU A 2 7.52 -18.64 0.47
C GLU A 2 8.48 -17.46 0.21
N THR A 3 9.79 -17.66 0.23
CA THR A 3 10.77 -16.57 0.00
C THR A 3 10.71 -15.97 -1.41
N LYS A 4 10.41 -16.78 -2.45
CA LYS A 4 10.33 -16.29 -3.83
C LYS A 4 9.05 -15.47 -4.04
N GLU A 5 7.95 -15.93 -3.46
CA GLU A 5 6.66 -15.23 -3.48
C GLU A 5 6.74 -13.90 -2.71
N ASN A 6 7.30 -13.93 -1.50
CA ASN A 6 7.56 -12.72 -0.71
C ASN A 6 8.40 -11.70 -1.49
N LEU A 7 9.47 -12.15 -2.18
CA LEU A 7 10.30 -11.26 -3.00
C LEU A 7 9.51 -10.65 -4.16
N GLN A 8 8.61 -11.41 -4.80
CA GLN A 8 7.75 -10.86 -5.86
C GLN A 8 6.76 -9.84 -5.32
N ILE A 9 6.18 -10.06 -4.13
CA ILE A 9 5.26 -9.10 -3.50
C ILE A 9 6.01 -7.83 -3.11
N VAL A 10 7.23 -7.93 -2.56
CA VAL A 10 8.08 -6.78 -2.27
C VAL A 10 8.36 -5.95 -3.52
N LYS A 11 8.66 -6.59 -4.66
CA LYS A 11 8.85 -5.87 -5.94
C LYS A 11 7.62 -5.09 -6.35
N LYS A 12 6.43 -5.70 -6.27
CA LYS A 12 5.16 -5.02 -6.60
C LYS A 12 4.87 -3.85 -5.65
N LEU A 13 5.13 -4.00 -4.35
CA LEU A 13 4.99 -2.91 -3.38
C LEU A 13 5.95 -1.75 -3.67
N PHE A 14 7.18 -2.03 -4.14
CA PHE A 14 8.11 -0.99 -4.57
C PHE A 14 7.66 -0.27 -5.84
N GLU A 15 7.23 -1.01 -6.87
CA GLU A 15 6.68 -0.43 -8.10
C GLU A 15 5.48 0.47 -7.80
N PHE A 16 4.56 -0.02 -6.96
CA PHE A 16 3.43 0.76 -6.48
C PHE A 16 3.85 2.00 -5.68
N SER A 17 4.89 1.88 -4.84
CA SER A 17 5.44 3.04 -4.11
C SER A 17 5.94 4.15 -5.03
N ILE A 18 6.56 3.80 -6.17
CA ILE A 18 7.00 4.77 -7.19
C ILE A 18 5.78 5.49 -7.79
N GLN A 19 4.75 4.73 -8.16
CA GLN A 19 3.51 5.32 -8.70
C GLN A 19 2.85 6.27 -7.68
N MET A 20 2.88 5.91 -6.40
CA MET A 20 2.33 6.72 -5.31
C MET A 20 3.15 8.00 -5.05
N ILE A 21 4.45 8.01 -5.35
CA ILE A 21 5.27 9.24 -5.32
C ILE A 21 4.82 10.20 -6.43
N ASN A 22 4.61 9.68 -7.65
CA ASN A 22 4.11 10.50 -8.77
C ASN A 22 2.72 11.08 -8.45
N LEU A 23 1.83 10.27 -7.89
CA LEU A 23 0.50 10.73 -7.44
C LEU A 23 0.62 11.77 -6.32
N TYR A 24 1.56 11.60 -5.40
CA TYR A 24 1.82 12.59 -4.35
C TYR A 24 2.19 13.95 -4.95
N GLU A 25 3.15 13.98 -5.89
CA GLU A 25 3.59 15.21 -6.56
C GLU A 25 2.42 15.89 -7.28
N TYR A 26 1.66 15.13 -8.07
CA TYR A 26 0.45 15.63 -8.73
C TYR A 26 -0.56 16.23 -7.74
N LEU A 27 -0.88 15.53 -6.64
CA LEU A 27 -1.82 16.03 -5.64
C LEU A 27 -1.30 17.27 -4.92
N ILE A 28 0.01 17.42 -4.75
CA ILE A 28 0.61 18.64 -4.21
C ILE A 28 0.40 19.83 -5.16
N GLU A 29 0.62 19.64 -6.47
CA GLU A 29 0.35 20.68 -7.47
C GLU A 29 -1.12 21.09 -7.50
N GLN A 30 -2.04 20.15 -7.26
CA GLN A 30 -3.48 20.42 -7.15
C GLN A 30 -3.90 21.00 -5.78
N ASN A 31 -2.94 21.40 -4.92
CA ASN A 31 -3.18 21.91 -3.57
C ASN A 31 -3.93 20.92 -2.65
N LYS A 32 -3.74 19.61 -2.85
CA LYS A 32 -4.36 18.51 -2.07
C LYS A 32 -3.39 17.84 -1.10
N LYS A 33 -2.46 18.62 -0.53
CA LYS A 33 -1.42 18.15 0.40
C LYS A 33 -1.91 17.21 1.53
N PRO A 34 -3.05 17.47 2.21
CA PRO A 34 -3.50 16.59 3.28
C PRO A 34 -3.77 15.16 2.81
N ILE A 35 -4.31 14.98 1.60
CA ILE A 35 -4.59 13.67 1.02
C ILE A 35 -3.29 13.03 0.52
N ALA A 36 -2.47 13.82 -0.18
CA ALA A 36 -1.19 13.37 -0.72
C ALA A 36 -0.31 12.74 0.38
N VAL A 37 -0.16 13.44 1.52
CA VAL A 37 0.64 12.95 2.66
C VAL A 37 0.06 11.65 3.23
N ARG A 38 -1.26 11.51 3.33
CA ARG A 38 -1.91 10.29 3.85
C ARG A 38 -1.67 9.09 2.93
N LEU A 39 -1.77 9.28 1.63
CA LEU A 39 -1.52 8.27 0.61
C LEU A 39 -0.06 7.80 0.63
N LEU A 40 0.90 8.73 0.53
CA LEU A 40 2.32 8.38 0.49
C LEU A 40 2.79 7.73 1.81
N SER A 41 2.42 8.32 2.96
CA SER A 41 2.80 7.75 4.26
C SER A 41 2.23 6.35 4.48
N SER A 42 0.96 6.12 4.14
CA SER A 42 0.37 4.77 4.25
C SER A 42 1.07 3.79 3.32
N THR A 43 1.45 4.21 2.11
CA THR A 43 2.18 3.36 1.14
C THR A 43 3.55 2.94 1.66
N LEU A 44 4.34 3.89 2.16
CA LEU A 44 5.66 3.59 2.73
C LEU A 44 5.54 2.71 3.98
N ASN A 45 4.55 2.97 4.83
CA ASN A 45 4.29 2.16 6.02
C ASN A 45 3.85 0.73 5.69
N ALA A 46 3.00 0.54 4.67
CA ALA A 46 2.60 -0.79 4.21
C ALA A 46 3.80 -1.61 3.72
N THR A 47 4.65 -0.98 2.89
CA THR A 47 5.85 -1.60 2.32
C THR A 47 6.85 -1.97 3.40
N CYS A 48 7.15 -1.04 4.32
CA CYS A 48 8.05 -1.29 5.45
C CYS A 48 7.52 -2.39 6.38
N ALA A 49 6.23 -2.35 6.73
CA ALA A 49 5.62 -3.39 7.56
C ALA A 49 5.69 -4.77 6.89
N TYR A 50 5.45 -4.85 5.57
CA TYR A 50 5.50 -6.14 4.88
C TYR A 50 6.93 -6.71 4.83
N GLN A 51 7.93 -5.86 4.65
CA GLN A 51 9.34 -6.27 4.73
C GLN A 51 9.71 -6.76 6.13
N ASN A 52 9.28 -6.03 7.16
CA ASN A 52 9.52 -6.42 8.55
C ASN A 52 8.83 -7.75 8.90
N ARG A 53 7.66 -8.03 8.33
CA ARG A 53 7.00 -9.34 8.44
C ARG A 53 7.90 -10.47 7.95
N ILE A 54 8.54 -10.30 6.79
CA ILE A 54 9.38 -11.33 6.15
C ILE A 54 10.59 -11.68 7.01
N VAL A 55 11.15 -10.71 7.73
CA VAL A 55 12.35 -10.87 8.56
C VAL A 55 12.02 -11.01 10.05
N ALA A 56 10.76 -11.17 10.42
CA ALA A 56 10.35 -11.28 11.82
C ALA A 56 10.89 -12.57 12.44
N ASP A 57 11.50 -12.47 13.62
CA ASP A 57 12.10 -13.61 14.32
C ASP A 57 11.07 -14.51 15.01
N ASN A 58 9.83 -14.03 15.17
CA ASN A 58 8.78 -14.76 15.85
C ASN A 58 7.38 -14.48 15.27
N LYS A 59 6.47 -15.44 15.49
CA LYS A 59 5.10 -15.40 14.98
C LYS A 59 4.25 -14.24 15.51
N LYS A 60 4.59 -13.68 16.68
CA LYS A 60 3.85 -12.56 17.25
C LYS A 60 4.15 -11.30 16.43
N ASP A 61 5.42 -11.04 16.19
CA ASP A 61 5.87 -9.89 15.40
C ASP A 61 5.43 -10.02 13.94
N GLU A 62 5.51 -11.23 13.37
CA GLU A 62 4.98 -11.53 12.04
C GLU A 62 3.50 -11.10 11.91
N LYS A 63 2.64 -11.53 12.84
CA LYS A 63 1.22 -11.14 12.86
C LYS A 63 1.01 -9.64 13.06
N GLU A 64 1.81 -9.01 13.90
CA GLU A 64 1.72 -7.57 14.13
C GLU A 64 2.04 -6.79 12.83
N TYR A 65 3.12 -7.19 12.14
CA TYR A 65 3.51 -6.59 10.88
C TYR A 65 2.50 -6.87 9.76
N GLU A 66 1.93 -8.07 9.70
CA GLU A 66 0.84 -8.38 8.78
C GLU A 66 -0.38 -7.47 9.02
N GLN A 67 -0.79 -7.29 10.28
CA GLN A 67 -1.89 -6.40 10.62
C GLN A 67 -1.57 -4.94 10.23
N LYS A 68 -0.34 -4.49 10.48
CA LYS A 68 0.13 -3.15 10.05
C LYS A 68 0.10 -2.99 8.53
N THR A 69 0.56 -3.97 7.76
CA THR A 69 0.48 -3.95 6.30
C THR A 69 -0.98 -3.82 5.84
N ASN A 70 -1.87 -4.66 6.37
CA ASN A 70 -3.28 -4.68 5.99
C ASN A 70 -4.01 -3.38 6.33
N ASN A 71 -3.75 -2.81 7.50
CA ASN A 71 -4.36 -1.53 7.89
C ASN A 71 -3.90 -0.38 6.97
N ASN A 72 -2.62 -0.35 6.60
CA ASN A 72 -2.12 0.68 5.68
C ASN A 72 -2.65 0.48 4.26
N LEU A 73 -2.75 -0.74 3.74
CA LEU A 73 -3.36 -1.02 2.44
C LEU A 73 -4.84 -0.59 2.39
N LYS A 74 -5.60 -0.84 3.47
CA LYS A 74 -6.98 -0.33 3.60
C LYS A 74 -7.04 1.20 3.57
N ASN A 75 -6.10 1.88 4.23
CA ASN A 75 -6.04 3.35 4.21
C ASN A 75 -5.72 3.89 2.82
N ILE A 76 -4.81 3.23 2.08
CA ILE A 76 -4.48 3.61 0.70
C ILE A 76 -5.72 3.50 -0.17
N ILE A 77 -6.39 2.34 -0.15
CA ILE A 77 -7.64 2.10 -0.89
C ILE A 77 -8.67 3.17 -0.57
N TYR A 78 -8.92 3.44 0.71
CA TYR A 78 -9.86 4.46 1.15
C TYR A 78 -9.56 5.83 0.52
N TRP A 79 -8.31 6.28 0.59
CA TRP A 79 -7.95 7.59 0.05
C TRP A 79 -7.95 7.65 -1.48
N LEU A 80 -7.59 6.56 -2.17
CA LEU A 80 -7.71 6.46 -3.63
C LEU A 80 -9.18 6.53 -4.07
N GLU A 81 -10.08 5.87 -3.35
CA GLU A 81 -11.52 6.00 -3.58
C GLU A 81 -12.01 7.44 -3.35
N GLN A 82 -11.52 8.12 -2.30
CA GLN A 82 -11.87 9.53 -2.06
C GLN A 82 -11.39 10.41 -3.22
N CYS A 83 -10.19 10.18 -3.75
CA CYS A 83 -9.67 10.89 -4.92
C CYS A 83 -10.56 10.66 -6.16
N HIS A 84 -10.98 9.42 -6.41
CA HIS A 84 -11.88 9.08 -7.51
C HIS A 84 -13.24 9.78 -7.39
N LYS A 85 -13.89 9.62 -6.23
CA LYS A 85 -15.22 10.20 -5.95
C LYS A 85 -15.21 11.73 -5.98
N SER A 86 -14.07 12.35 -5.65
CA SER A 86 -13.90 13.81 -5.65
C SER A 86 -13.43 14.37 -7.00
N GLY A 87 -13.17 13.51 -7.99
CA GLY A 87 -12.67 13.91 -9.31
C GLY A 87 -11.21 14.35 -9.35
N TYR A 88 -10.41 14.01 -8.33
CA TYR A 88 -8.97 14.33 -8.27
C TYR A 88 -8.11 13.29 -8.96
N LEU A 89 -8.65 12.10 -9.23
CA LEU A 89 -7.96 11.04 -9.96
C LEU A 89 -9.00 10.33 -10.83
N HIS A 90 -8.63 10.03 -12.08
CA HIS A 90 -9.47 9.28 -13.01
C HIS A 90 -8.87 7.93 -13.39
N GLU A 91 -7.62 7.66 -13.00
CA GLU A 91 -6.95 6.40 -13.26
C GLU A 91 -7.37 5.34 -12.24
N GLU A 92 -8.29 4.47 -12.66
CA GLU A 92 -8.76 3.31 -11.88
C GLU A 92 -7.67 2.25 -11.67
N GLU A 93 -6.61 2.28 -12.46
CA GLU A 93 -5.50 1.31 -12.42
C GLU A 93 -4.81 1.29 -11.05
N LEU A 94 -4.58 2.46 -10.44
CA LEU A 94 -3.94 2.55 -9.12
C LEU A 94 -4.82 1.97 -8.02
N LEU A 95 -6.13 2.20 -8.11
CA LEU A 95 -7.09 1.66 -7.15
C LEU A 95 -7.17 0.13 -7.29
N ALA A 96 -7.23 -0.37 -8.52
CA ALA A 96 -7.23 -1.81 -8.80
C ALA A 96 -5.94 -2.51 -8.31
N GLU A 97 -4.77 -1.90 -8.54
CA GLU A 97 -3.51 -2.47 -8.06
C GLU A 97 -3.43 -2.44 -6.51
N ALA A 98 -3.97 -1.41 -5.85
CA ALA A 98 -4.05 -1.37 -4.39
C ALA A 98 -4.89 -2.53 -3.81
N TYR A 99 -6.04 -2.86 -4.41
CA TYR A 99 -6.84 -4.02 -3.99
C TYR A 99 -6.11 -5.34 -4.25
N LYS A 100 -5.44 -5.46 -5.38
CA LYS A 100 -4.64 -6.65 -5.71
C LYS A 100 -3.48 -6.84 -4.74
N LEU A 101 -2.78 -5.76 -4.38
CA LEU A 101 -1.74 -5.78 -3.35
C LEU A 101 -2.30 -6.18 -1.98
N GLN A 102 -3.48 -5.69 -1.61
CA GLN A 102 -4.16 -6.12 -0.39
C GLN A 102 -4.43 -7.62 -0.38
N GLN A 103 -4.94 -8.18 -1.48
CA GLN A 103 -5.17 -9.62 -1.61
C GLN A 103 -3.87 -10.43 -1.54
N LEU A 104 -2.80 -9.95 -2.18
CA LEU A 104 -1.49 -10.62 -2.17
C LEU A 104 -0.80 -10.56 -0.80
N CYS A 105 -0.96 -9.45 -0.07
CA CYS A 105 -0.33 -9.27 1.25
C CYS A 105 -1.14 -9.91 2.38
N SER A 106 -2.46 -10.05 2.22
CA SER A 106 -3.31 -10.77 3.15
C SER A 106 -3.11 -12.27 2.91
N ILE A 107 -2.39 -12.96 3.79
CA ILE A 107 -2.42 -14.43 3.77
C ILE A 107 -3.80 -14.81 4.33
N ASN A 108 -4.78 -14.98 3.43
CA ASN A 108 -6.12 -15.51 3.66
C ASN A 108 -6.59 -15.45 5.13
N GLY A 109 -7.23 -14.34 5.50
CA GLY A 109 -8.17 -14.34 6.61
C GLY A 109 -9.42 -15.14 6.24
N THR A 110 -9.32 -16.46 6.28
CA THR A 110 -10.44 -17.40 6.38
C THR A 110 -10.17 -18.33 7.55
#